data_AF-A0A1Y1MZW2-F1
#
_entry.id   AF-A0A1Y1MZW2-F1
#
_cell.length_a   1.000
_cell.length_b   1.000
_cell.length_c   1.000
_cell.angle_alpha   90.00
_cell.angle_beta   90.00
_cell.angle_gamma   90.00
#
_symmetry.space_group_name_H-M   'P 1'
#
loop_
_entity.id
_entity.type
_entity.pdbx_description
1 polymer ?
#
loop_
_entity_poly.entity_id
_entity_poly.type
_entity_poly.pdbx_seq_one_letter_code
_entity_poly.pdbx_strand_id
1 'polypeptide(L)'
;NQRTFIVISKGKDIFRFSATNAMWILDPFNPIRRVAIYILVHQLFSLFIITTILVNCILMIMPTTPTVESTEVIFTGIYTFESAVKVMARGFILQPFTYLRDAWNWLDFVVIALAYVTMGIDLGNLAALRTFRVLRALKTVAIVPGLKTIVGAVIESVKNLRDVIILTMFSLSVFALMGLQIYMGVLTQKCIKQFPMDGSWGALTDENWERFVKNDSNWFGSENAYPLCGNSSGAGGCDEGYICLQGYGKNPDYGYTSFDSFGWAFLSAFRLMTQDFWENLYQQV
;
A
#
# COMPACT_ATOMS: atom_id res chain seq x y z
N ASN A 1 33.24 -23.66 -13.23
CA ASN A 1 34.28 -22.63 -13.31
C ASN A 1 33.72 -21.29 -13.78
N GLN A 2 33.28 -20.43 -12.87
CA GLN A 2 32.99 -19.03 -13.18
C GLN A 2 34.27 -18.22 -12.97
N ARG A 3 34.70 -17.44 -13.98
CA ARG A 3 35.88 -16.57 -13.87
C ARG A 3 35.50 -15.33 -13.06
N THR A 4 35.89 -15.29 -11.78
CA THR A 4 35.66 -14.14 -10.89
C THR A 4 36.97 -13.69 -10.26
N PHE A 5 37.04 -12.43 -9.85
CA PHE A 5 38.11 -11.92 -9.00
C PHE A 5 37.53 -11.26 -7.76
N ILE A 6 38.32 -11.24 -6.69
CA ILE A 6 37.92 -10.73 -5.39
C ILE A 6 38.75 -9.50 -5.08
N VAL A 7 38.09 -8.41 -4.68
CA VAL A 7 38.76 -7.23 -4.14
C VAL A 7 38.43 -7.17 -2.66
N ILE A 8 39.48 -7.12 -1.83
CA ILE A 8 39.36 -7.04 -0.38
C ILE A 8 39.57 -5.58 0.01
N SER A 9 38.59 -4.99 0.68
CA SER A 9 38.74 -3.65 1.25
C SER A 9 39.64 -3.68 2.49
N LYS A 10 40.24 -2.54 2.85
CA LYS A 10 41.06 -2.39 4.07
C LYS A 10 40.30 -2.82 5.35
N GLY A 11 38.97 -2.78 5.34
CA GLY A 11 38.08 -3.22 6.42
C GLY A 11 37.71 -4.71 6.44
N LYS A 12 38.37 -5.57 5.64
CA LYS A 12 38.06 -7.02 5.46
C LYS A 12 36.74 -7.33 4.74
N ASP A 13 36.08 -6.34 4.15
CA ASP A 13 34.92 -6.58 3.27
C ASP A 13 35.34 -7.22 1.94
N ILE A 14 34.64 -8.29 1.56
CA ILE A 14 34.95 -9.11 0.38
C ILE A 14 33.98 -8.73 -0.76
N PHE A 15 34.49 -8.07 -1.80
CA PHE A 15 33.73 -7.76 -3.01
C PHE A 15 34.09 -8.75 -4.12
N ARG A 16 33.09 -9.49 -4.64
CA ARG A 16 33.25 -10.41 -5.77
C ARG A 16 32.84 -9.75 -7.08
N PHE A 17 33.70 -9.82 -8.09
CA PHE A 17 33.45 -9.28 -9.42
C PHE A 17 33.64 -10.35 -10.49
N SER A 18 32.94 -10.22 -11.62
CA SER A 18 33.19 -11.09 -12.79
C SER A 18 34.48 -10.68 -13.50
N ALA A 19 35.33 -11.65 -13.83
CA ALA A 19 36.59 -11.44 -14.56
C ALA A 19 36.41 -11.38 -16.09
N THR A 20 35.17 -11.41 -16.56
CA THR A 20 34.82 -11.29 -17.99
C THR A 20 34.60 -9.82 -18.40
N ASN A 21 34.62 -9.55 -19.70
CA ASN A 21 34.52 -8.19 -20.24
C ASN A 21 33.16 -7.58 -19.93
N ALA A 22 33.17 -6.45 -19.22
CA ALA A 22 31.95 -5.70 -18.94
C ALA A 22 31.55 -4.91 -20.21
N MET A 23 30.28 -5.02 -20.61
CA MET A 23 29.72 -4.27 -21.76
C MET A 23 30.47 -4.50 -23.09
N TRP A 24 31.16 -5.63 -23.26
CA TRP A 24 31.98 -6.00 -24.43
C TRP A 24 33.15 -5.06 -24.80
N ILE A 25 33.20 -3.85 -24.24
CA ILE A 25 34.19 -2.80 -24.52
C ILE A 25 35.17 -2.62 -23.35
N LEU A 26 34.77 -2.97 -22.12
CA LEU A 26 35.58 -2.78 -20.92
C LEU A 26 36.24 -4.09 -20.48
N ASP A 27 37.42 -4.35 -21.04
CA ASP A 27 38.33 -5.37 -20.51
C ASP A 27 38.61 -5.10 -19.02
N PRO A 28 38.89 -6.14 -18.21
CA PRO A 28 39.25 -6.00 -16.79
C PRO A 28 40.40 -5.01 -16.55
N PHE A 29 41.25 -4.80 -17.56
CA PHE A 29 42.43 -3.95 -17.52
C PHE A 29 42.19 -2.51 -18.02
N ASN A 30 40.99 -2.19 -18.52
CA ASN A 30 40.71 -0.83 -18.97
C ASN A 30 40.76 0.16 -17.78
N PRO A 31 41.43 1.33 -17.95
CA PRO A 31 41.63 2.29 -16.86
C PRO A 31 40.30 2.78 -16.28
N ILE A 32 39.28 2.95 -17.13
CA ILE A 32 37.93 3.37 -16.73
C ILE A 32 37.30 2.36 -15.76
N ARG A 33 37.39 1.06 -16.05
CA ARG A 33 36.83 0.01 -15.19
C ARG A 33 37.60 -0.11 -13.88
N ARG A 34 38.93 0.04 -13.92
CA ARG A 34 39.78 0.01 -12.73
C ARG A 34 39.48 1.19 -11.79
N VAL A 35 39.29 2.38 -12.33
CA VAL A 35 38.85 3.55 -11.56
C VAL A 35 37.45 3.34 -11.00
N ALA A 36 36.50 2.82 -11.77
CA ALA A 36 35.15 2.52 -11.28
C ALA A 36 35.14 1.51 -10.13
N ILE A 37 35.95 0.44 -10.22
CA ILE A 37 36.11 -0.54 -9.12
C ILE A 37 36.76 0.11 -7.90
N TYR A 38 37.78 0.96 -8.10
CA TYR A 38 38.44 1.68 -7.01
C TYR A 38 37.46 2.61 -6.27
N ILE A 39 36.65 3.39 -7.00
CA ILE A 39 35.63 4.27 -6.43
C ILE A 39 34.57 3.45 -5.69
N LEU A 40 34.07 2.35 -6.29
CA LEU A 40 33.01 1.54 -5.71
C LEU A 40 33.41 0.85 -4.40
N VAL A 41 34.66 0.41 -4.28
CA VAL A 41 35.19 -0.26 -3.07
C VAL A 41 35.57 0.75 -1.98
N HIS A 42 35.68 2.05 -2.31
CA HIS A 42 36.09 3.06 -1.36
C HIS A 42 35.02 3.32 -0.29
N GLN A 43 35.38 3.24 0.99
CA GLN A 43 34.44 3.40 2.10
C GLN A 43 33.76 4.77 2.11
N LEU A 44 34.46 5.84 1.72
CA LEU A 44 33.87 7.18 1.62
C LEU A 44 32.78 7.27 0.56
N PHE A 45 32.85 6.47 -0.52
CA PHE A 45 31.80 6.46 -1.53
C PHE A 45 30.50 5.89 -0.97
N SER A 46 30.59 4.77 -0.22
CA SER A 46 29.44 4.20 0.49
C SER A 46 28.86 5.19 1.52
N LEU A 47 29.72 5.84 2.32
CA LEU A 47 29.29 6.84 3.30
C LEU A 47 28.61 8.05 2.64
N PHE A 48 29.15 8.55 1.53
CA PHE A 48 28.58 9.66 0.76
C PHE A 48 27.17 9.33 0.24
N ILE A 49 26.97 8.13 -0.31
CA ILE A 49 25.63 7.75 -0.78
C ILE A 49 24.66 7.62 0.41
N ILE A 50 25.06 7.02 1.52
CA ILE A 50 24.21 6.91 2.72
C ILE A 50 23.82 8.29 3.23
N THR A 51 24.77 9.23 3.35
CA THR A 51 24.45 10.60 3.80
C THR A 51 23.52 11.30 2.83
N THR A 52 23.70 11.16 1.51
CA THR A 52 22.78 11.76 0.53
C THR A 52 21.36 11.20 0.64
N ILE A 53 21.19 9.90 0.92
CA ILE A 53 19.86 9.31 1.13
C ILE A 53 19.23 9.86 2.42
N LEU A 54 19.99 9.97 3.51
CA LEU A 54 19.47 10.53 4.76
C LEU A 54 19.03 11.99 4.61
N VAL A 55 19.85 12.81 3.95
CA VAL A 55 19.49 14.21 3.64
C VAL A 55 18.24 14.26 2.76
N ASN A 56 18.13 13.37 1.78
CA ASN A 56 16.95 13.29 0.93
C ASN A 56 15.68 12.93 1.74
N CYS A 57 15.76 11.96 2.65
CA CYS A 57 14.64 11.59 3.52
C CYS A 57 14.22 12.75 4.43
N ILE A 58 15.17 13.53 4.95
CA ILE A 58 14.86 14.73 5.76
C ILE A 58 14.10 15.77 4.93
N LEU A 59 14.53 16.00 3.69
CA LEU A 59 13.86 16.95 2.79
C LEU A 59 12.46 16.49 2.37
N MET A 60 12.17 15.19 2.36
CA MET A 60 10.81 14.66 2.10
C MET A 60 9.81 14.94 3.22
N ILE A 61 10.28 15.17 4.45
CA ILE A 61 9.40 15.50 5.58
C ILE A 61 8.97 16.97 5.52
N MET A 62 9.77 17.81 4.86
CA MET A 62 9.48 19.24 4.73
C MET A 62 8.39 19.48 3.66
N PRO A 63 7.55 20.51 3.82
CA PRO A 63 6.59 20.88 2.80
C PRO A 63 7.29 21.24 1.49
N THR A 64 6.67 20.93 0.35
CA THR A 64 7.23 21.16 -0.98
C THR A 64 7.35 22.66 -1.25
N THR A 65 8.60 23.12 -1.41
CA THR A 65 8.94 24.47 -1.86
C THR A 65 9.70 24.39 -3.18
N PRO A 66 9.76 25.47 -3.99
CA PRO A 66 10.48 25.46 -5.27
C PRO A 66 11.98 25.13 -5.13
N THR A 67 12.56 25.39 -3.95
CA THR A 67 13.95 25.00 -3.64
C THR A 67 14.10 23.49 -3.41
N VAL A 68 13.10 22.83 -2.82
CA VAL A 68 13.10 21.37 -2.63
C VAL A 68 13.00 20.64 -3.96
N GLU A 69 12.16 21.10 -4.90
CA GLU A 69 12.03 20.51 -6.24
C GLU A 69 13.35 20.56 -7.02
N SER A 70 14.06 21.69 -6.94
CA SER A 70 15.39 21.83 -7.56
C SER A 70 16.40 20.85 -6.96
N THR A 71 16.29 20.58 -5.66
CA THR A 71 17.17 19.63 -4.96
C THR A 71 16.90 18.18 -5.39
N GLU A 72 15.68 17.84 -5.81
CA GLU A 72 15.36 16.50 -6.31
C GLU A 72 16.10 16.14 -7.60
N VAL A 73 16.33 17.12 -8.48
CA VAL A 73 17.15 16.95 -9.69
C VAL A 73 18.59 16.61 -9.31
N ILE A 74 19.14 17.29 -8.31
CA ILE A 74 20.48 17.04 -7.79
C ILE A 74 20.60 15.62 -7.24
N PHE A 75 19.65 15.17 -6.40
CA PHE A 75 19.66 13.81 -5.87
C PHE A 75 19.53 12.75 -6.96
N THR A 76 18.67 13.00 -7.96
CA THR A 76 18.53 12.09 -9.10
C THR A 76 19.84 11.97 -9.85
N GLY A 77 20.54 13.08 -10.09
CA GLY A 77 21.88 13.07 -10.70
C GLY A 77 22.90 12.26 -9.89
N ILE A 78 22.90 12.40 -8.55
CA ILE A 78 23.79 11.63 -7.67
C ILE A 78 23.51 10.12 -7.77
N TYR A 79 22.23 9.71 -7.78
CA TYR A 79 21.86 8.29 -7.90
C TYR A 79 22.16 7.72 -9.28
N THR A 80 21.96 8.51 -10.34
CA THR A 80 22.37 8.14 -11.71
C THR A 80 23.87 7.93 -11.78
N PHE A 81 24.67 8.81 -11.16
CA PHE A 81 26.12 8.67 -11.10
C PHE A 81 26.54 7.39 -10.38
N GLU A 82 25.94 7.09 -9.22
CA GLU A 82 26.23 5.87 -8.49
C GLU A 82 25.90 4.61 -9.30
N SER A 83 24.72 4.57 -9.92
CA SER A 83 24.32 3.45 -10.77
C SER A 83 25.22 3.30 -11.98
N ALA A 84 25.65 4.41 -12.60
CA ALA A 84 26.61 4.37 -13.70
C ALA A 84 27.96 3.77 -13.24
N VAL A 85 28.48 4.17 -12.08
CA VAL A 85 29.71 3.58 -11.51
C VAL A 85 29.56 2.07 -11.27
N LYS A 86 28.41 1.63 -10.73
CA LYS A 86 28.13 0.19 -10.53
C LYS A 86 28.03 -0.58 -11.85
N VAL A 87 27.36 -0.02 -12.85
CA VAL A 87 27.23 -0.62 -14.19
C VAL A 87 28.58 -0.70 -14.89
N MET A 88 29.43 0.33 -14.79
CA MET A 88 30.79 0.31 -15.35
C MET A 88 31.69 -0.72 -14.65
N ALA A 89 31.54 -0.91 -13.33
CA ALA A 89 32.33 -1.88 -12.58
C ALA A 89 31.90 -3.35 -12.81
N ARG A 90 30.58 -3.62 -12.89
CA ARG A 90 29.99 -4.97 -12.92
C ARG A 90 29.45 -5.42 -14.29
N GLY A 91 29.26 -4.49 -15.23
CA GLY A 91 28.59 -4.73 -16.52
C GLY A 91 27.06 -4.63 -16.44
N PHE A 92 26.37 -4.62 -17.59
CA PHE A 92 24.92 -4.34 -17.70
C PHE A 92 23.99 -5.57 -17.61
N ILE A 93 24.02 -6.53 -18.56
CA ILE A 93 23.06 -7.68 -18.59
C ILE A 93 23.68 -9.08 -18.80
N LEU A 94 24.74 -9.24 -19.58
CA LEU A 94 24.97 -10.50 -20.31
C LEU A 94 25.82 -11.60 -19.60
N GLN A 95 26.32 -11.40 -18.37
CA GLN A 95 27.27 -12.34 -17.72
C GLN A 95 26.86 -12.73 -16.28
N PRO A 96 27.42 -13.82 -15.69
CA PRO A 96 27.25 -14.09 -14.25
C PRO A 96 27.90 -12.96 -13.42
N PHE A 97 27.24 -12.53 -12.33
CA PHE A 97 27.62 -11.38 -11.44
C PHE A 97 27.42 -9.97 -12.01
N THR A 98 26.52 -9.81 -12.97
CA THR A 98 26.21 -8.52 -13.58
C THR A 98 25.21 -7.68 -12.76
N TYR A 99 25.19 -6.36 -12.96
CA TYR A 99 24.39 -5.38 -12.20
C TYR A 99 22.93 -5.81 -12.01
N LEU A 100 22.24 -6.20 -13.08
CA LEU A 100 20.82 -6.59 -13.05
C LEU A 100 20.53 -8.01 -12.54
N ARG A 101 21.49 -8.74 -11.96
CA ARG A 101 21.18 -10.05 -11.34
C ARG A 101 20.96 -9.95 -9.82
N ASP A 102 21.37 -8.84 -9.23
CA ASP A 102 21.15 -8.54 -7.82
C ASP A 102 19.82 -7.79 -7.67
N ALA A 103 18.87 -8.38 -6.93
CA ALA A 103 17.55 -7.78 -6.69
C ALA A 103 17.66 -6.38 -6.04
N TRP A 104 18.73 -6.13 -5.28
CA TRP A 104 18.99 -4.83 -4.67
C TRP A 104 19.38 -3.75 -5.69
N ASN A 105 20.01 -4.14 -6.79
CA ASN A 105 20.32 -3.21 -7.89
C ASN A 105 19.11 -2.98 -8.81
N TRP A 106 18.15 -3.92 -8.86
CA TRP A 106 16.86 -3.66 -9.52
C TRP A 106 16.11 -2.51 -8.87
N LEU A 107 16.11 -2.45 -7.52
CA LEU A 107 15.51 -1.34 -6.79
C LEU A 107 16.15 0.00 -7.19
N ASP A 108 17.49 0.04 -7.25
CA ASP A 108 18.25 1.24 -7.67
C ASP A 108 17.86 1.69 -9.10
N PHE A 109 17.79 0.74 -10.04
CA PHE A 109 17.38 1.01 -11.41
C PHE A 109 15.94 1.52 -11.53
N VAL A 110 14.99 0.90 -10.82
CA VAL A 110 13.57 1.30 -10.83
C VAL A 110 13.41 2.71 -10.27
N VAL A 111 14.09 3.03 -9.16
CA VAL A 111 14.02 4.37 -8.55
C VAL A 111 14.51 5.45 -9.53
N ILE A 112 15.62 5.20 -10.23
CA ILE A 112 16.18 6.14 -11.20
C ILE A 112 15.26 6.27 -12.43
N ALA A 113 14.76 5.16 -12.96
CA ALA A 113 13.84 5.17 -14.08
C ALA A 113 12.56 5.96 -13.76
N LEU A 114 11.97 5.74 -12.59
CA LEU A 114 10.80 6.48 -12.13
C LEU A 114 11.10 7.98 -11.96
N ALA A 115 12.27 8.34 -11.44
CA ALA A 115 12.67 9.74 -11.30
C ALA A 115 12.71 10.45 -12.67
N TYR A 116 13.36 9.84 -13.68
CA TYR A 116 13.40 10.39 -15.04
C TYR A 116 12.02 10.47 -15.70
N VAL A 117 11.16 9.45 -15.52
CA VAL A 117 9.78 9.49 -16.02
C VAL A 117 9.01 10.66 -15.41
N THR A 118 9.18 10.93 -14.12
CA THR A 118 8.52 12.06 -13.46
C THR A 118 9.07 13.44 -13.84
N MET A 119 10.27 13.51 -14.42
CA MET A 119 10.88 14.75 -14.91
C MET A 119 10.59 15.00 -16.40
N GLY A 120 10.46 13.93 -17.19
CA GLY A 120 10.31 14.02 -18.65
C GLY A 120 8.87 14.14 -19.15
N ILE A 121 7.87 13.94 -18.29
CA ILE A 121 6.46 14.05 -18.65
C ILE A 121 5.82 15.08 -17.72
N ASP A 122 5.18 16.11 -18.29
CA ASP A 122 4.32 17.04 -17.54
C ASP A 122 3.04 16.29 -17.14
N LEU A 123 3.14 15.63 -16.00
CA LEU A 123 2.12 14.76 -15.45
C LEU A 123 1.06 15.57 -14.71
N GLY A 124 0.19 16.24 -15.46
CA GLY A 124 -0.99 16.92 -14.90
C GLY A 124 -1.93 15.99 -14.14
N ASN A 125 -1.93 14.67 -14.45
CA ASN A 125 -2.87 13.69 -13.86
C ASN A 125 -2.20 12.54 -13.06
N LEU A 126 -0.87 12.48 -12.97
CA LEU A 126 -0.18 11.43 -12.20
C LEU A 126 0.48 12.00 -10.94
N ALA A 127 -0.30 12.70 -10.12
CA ALA A 127 0.13 13.12 -8.78
C ALA A 127 0.64 11.93 -7.94
N ALA A 128 0.08 10.74 -8.15
CA ALA A 128 0.52 9.50 -7.53
C ALA A 128 1.97 9.11 -7.89
N LEU A 129 2.48 9.45 -9.09
CA LEU A 129 3.87 9.10 -9.44
C LEU A 129 4.89 9.88 -8.59
N ARG A 130 4.49 11.00 -8.00
CA ARG A 130 5.35 11.76 -7.07
C ARG A 130 5.53 11.02 -5.75
N THR A 131 4.60 10.16 -5.31
CA THR A 131 4.75 9.39 -4.07
C THR A 131 5.76 8.26 -4.20
N PHE A 132 5.94 7.69 -5.41
CA PHE A 132 6.97 6.66 -5.65
C PHE A 132 8.40 7.14 -5.45
N ARG A 133 8.62 8.46 -5.40
CA ARG A 133 9.89 9.04 -5.02
C ARG A 133 10.36 8.57 -3.64
N VAL A 134 9.45 8.23 -2.73
CA VAL A 134 9.76 7.68 -1.39
C VAL A 134 10.46 6.32 -1.46
N LEU A 135 10.30 5.58 -2.57
CA LEU A 135 11.02 4.31 -2.78
C LEU A 135 12.55 4.48 -2.74
N ARG A 136 13.08 5.69 -2.99
CA ARG A 136 14.52 5.95 -2.87
C ARG A 136 15.04 5.80 -1.44
N ALA A 137 14.19 5.94 -0.42
CA ALA A 137 14.54 5.64 0.97
C ALA A 137 14.82 4.13 1.18
N LEU A 138 14.15 3.25 0.41
CA LEU A 138 14.38 1.79 0.47
C LEU A 138 15.78 1.40 -0.05
N LYS A 139 16.47 2.30 -0.76
CA LYS A 139 17.86 2.10 -1.19
C LYS A 139 18.82 1.92 -0.01
N THR A 140 18.48 2.43 1.17
CA THR A 140 19.24 2.17 2.42
C THR A 140 19.39 0.68 2.70
N VAL A 141 18.35 -0.13 2.43
CA VAL A 141 18.37 -1.59 2.56
C VAL A 141 19.41 -2.22 1.63
N ALA A 142 19.56 -1.69 0.42
CA ALA A 142 20.52 -2.19 -0.57
C ALA A 142 21.99 -1.89 -0.19
N ILE A 143 22.24 -0.96 0.73
CA ILE A 143 23.59 -0.51 1.08
C ILE A 143 24.04 -1.10 2.42
N VAL A 144 23.15 -1.14 3.42
CA VAL A 144 23.48 -1.63 4.76
C VAL A 144 23.40 -3.16 4.81
N PRO A 145 24.52 -3.90 4.96
CA PRO A 145 24.52 -5.36 4.87
C PRO A 145 23.65 -6.02 5.95
N GLY A 146 23.61 -5.47 7.16
CA GLY A 146 22.72 -5.98 8.22
C GLY A 146 21.24 -5.87 7.87
N LEU A 147 20.84 -4.82 7.16
CA LEU A 147 19.43 -4.59 6.77
C LEU A 147 18.99 -5.57 5.66
N LYS A 148 19.89 -5.99 4.77
CA LYS A 148 19.62 -7.06 3.79
C LYS A 148 19.25 -8.38 4.45
N THR A 149 19.97 -8.75 5.51
CA THR A 149 19.70 -9.99 6.26
C THR A 149 18.32 -9.94 6.90
N ILE A 150 17.96 -8.81 7.52
CA ILE A 150 16.65 -8.62 8.15
C ILE A 150 15.53 -8.72 7.10
N VAL A 151 15.63 -7.99 5.99
CA VAL A 151 14.60 -8.04 4.94
C VAL A 151 14.52 -9.42 4.29
N GLY A 152 15.66 -10.10 4.11
CA GLY A 152 15.71 -11.50 3.67
C GLY A 152 14.93 -12.41 4.61
N ALA A 153 15.16 -12.30 5.91
CA ALA A 153 14.44 -13.08 6.92
C ALA A 153 12.93 -12.76 6.93
N VAL A 154 12.54 -11.50 6.74
CA VAL A 154 11.11 -11.10 6.62
C VAL A 154 10.47 -11.75 5.39
N ILE A 155 11.13 -11.70 4.23
CA ILE A 155 10.63 -12.34 3.00
C ILE A 155 10.53 -13.86 3.17
N GLU A 156 11.50 -14.48 3.83
CA GLU A 156 11.47 -15.91 4.15
C GLU A 156 10.32 -16.26 5.09
N SER A 157 10.07 -15.42 6.08
CA SER A 157 8.95 -15.58 7.03
C SER A 157 7.60 -15.53 6.30
N VAL A 158 7.42 -14.61 5.35
CA VAL A 158 6.20 -14.53 4.53
C VAL A 158 6.00 -15.80 3.69
N LYS A 159 7.06 -16.38 3.14
CA LYS A 159 6.96 -17.65 2.38
C LYS A 159 6.50 -18.82 3.26
N ASN A 160 6.99 -18.88 4.50
CA ASN A 160 6.59 -19.90 5.46
C ASN A 160 5.13 -19.74 5.92
N LEU A 161 4.59 -18.52 5.87
CA LEU A 161 3.19 -18.24 6.17
C LEU A 161 2.23 -18.49 5.00
N ARG A 162 2.71 -18.89 3.81
CA ARG A 162 1.87 -19.09 2.62
C ARG A 162 0.68 -20.02 2.89
N ASP A 163 0.92 -21.18 3.49
CA ASP A 163 -0.11 -22.19 3.69
C ASP A 163 -1.14 -21.72 4.74
N VAL A 164 -0.68 -20.97 5.74
CA VAL A 164 -1.56 -20.33 6.73
C VAL A 164 -2.42 -19.25 6.07
N ILE A 165 -1.84 -18.39 5.21
CA ILE A 165 -2.57 -17.34 4.47
C ILE A 165 -3.65 -17.96 3.59
N ILE A 166 -3.38 -19.08 2.92
CA ILE A 166 -4.38 -19.77 2.09
C ILE A 166 -5.52 -20.30 2.97
N LEU A 167 -5.19 -20.93 4.10
CA LEU A 167 -6.19 -21.44 5.04
C LEU A 167 -7.06 -20.31 5.64
N THR A 168 -6.46 -19.18 6.00
CA THR A 168 -7.21 -18.04 6.55
C THR A 168 -8.09 -17.36 5.50
N MET A 169 -7.62 -17.23 4.25
CA MET A 169 -8.45 -16.71 3.16
C MET A 169 -9.65 -17.63 2.87
N PHE A 170 -9.45 -18.95 2.93
CA PHE A 170 -10.53 -19.92 2.78
C PHE A 170 -11.55 -19.82 3.91
N SER A 171 -11.10 -19.80 5.17
CA SER A 171 -12.01 -19.70 6.33
C SER A 171 -12.77 -18.38 6.34
N LEU A 172 -12.11 -17.25 6.07
CA LEU A 172 -12.76 -15.94 5.95
C LEU A 172 -13.82 -15.93 4.85
N SER A 173 -13.58 -16.60 3.72
CA SER A 173 -14.57 -16.69 2.64
C SER A 173 -15.83 -17.45 3.07
N VAL A 174 -15.68 -18.53 3.84
CA VAL A 174 -16.83 -19.29 4.39
C VAL A 174 -17.62 -18.43 5.36
N PHE A 175 -16.96 -17.74 6.29
CA PHE A 175 -17.64 -16.85 7.23
C PHE A 175 -18.28 -15.65 6.55
N ALA A 176 -17.65 -15.09 5.50
CA ALA A 176 -18.23 -14.01 4.71
C ALA A 176 -19.50 -14.45 3.97
N LEU A 177 -19.52 -15.65 3.39
CA LEU A 177 -20.73 -16.20 2.74
C LEU A 177 -21.84 -16.48 3.76
N MET A 178 -21.50 -17.01 4.92
CA MET A 178 -22.45 -17.23 6.00
C MET A 178 -23.03 -15.88 6.50
N GLY A 179 -22.17 -14.90 6.76
CA GLY A 179 -22.57 -13.57 7.20
C GLY A 179 -23.42 -12.84 6.15
N LEU A 180 -23.08 -12.97 4.86
CA LEU A 180 -23.90 -12.43 3.77
C LEU A 180 -25.31 -13.01 3.79
N GLN A 181 -25.45 -14.33 3.88
CA GLN A 181 -26.78 -14.94 3.83
C GLN A 181 -27.66 -14.63 5.05
N ILE A 182 -27.06 -14.38 6.21
CA ILE A 182 -27.80 -14.10 7.45
C ILE A 182 -28.10 -12.61 7.60
N TYR A 183 -27.15 -11.74 7.24
CA TYR A 183 -27.18 -10.31 7.55
C TYR A 183 -27.37 -9.39 6.33
N MET A 184 -27.70 -9.93 5.16
CA MET A 184 -28.00 -9.13 3.97
C MET A 184 -29.15 -8.17 4.25
N GLY A 185 -28.88 -6.87 4.10
CA GLY A 185 -29.80 -5.77 4.32
C GLY A 185 -30.13 -5.49 5.78
N VAL A 186 -29.67 -6.28 6.76
CA VAL A 186 -30.02 -6.07 8.18
C VAL A 186 -29.51 -4.72 8.68
N LEU A 187 -28.30 -4.31 8.26
CA LEU A 187 -27.68 -3.04 8.64
C LEU A 187 -28.36 -1.79 8.00
N THR A 188 -29.36 -2.00 7.12
CA THR A 188 -30.19 -0.92 6.57
C THR A 188 -31.49 -0.70 7.37
N GLN A 189 -31.74 -1.49 8.42
CA GLN A 189 -32.95 -1.40 9.23
C GLN A 189 -32.98 -0.11 10.06
N LYS A 190 -34.00 0.73 9.86
CA LYS A 190 -34.18 2.00 10.56
C LYS A 190 -35.62 2.17 11.06
N CYS A 191 -35.78 2.93 12.13
CA CYS A 191 -37.09 3.32 12.64
C CYS A 191 -37.63 4.48 11.80
N ILE A 192 -38.80 4.29 11.20
CA ILE A 192 -39.46 5.26 10.32
C ILE A 192 -40.85 5.53 10.89
N LYS A 193 -41.31 6.78 10.85
CA LYS A 193 -42.65 7.14 11.34
C LYS A 193 -43.72 6.29 10.65
N GLN A 194 -44.84 6.04 11.34
CA GLN A 194 -46.01 5.43 10.72
C GLN A 194 -46.65 6.41 9.72
N PHE A 195 -47.31 5.89 8.67
CA PHE A 195 -48.00 6.75 7.71
C PHE A 195 -49.07 7.57 8.43
N PRO A 196 -49.09 8.90 8.28
CA PRO A 196 -50.13 9.71 8.90
C PRO A 196 -51.48 9.47 8.21
N MET A 197 -52.52 9.18 9.00
CA MET A 197 -53.91 9.04 8.51
C MET A 197 -54.64 10.40 8.39
N ASP A 198 -53.99 11.49 8.82
CA ASP A 198 -54.54 12.85 8.82
C ASP A 198 -54.59 13.50 7.43
N GLY A 199 -54.17 12.79 6.38
CA GLY A 199 -54.21 13.25 4.98
C GLY A 199 -53.09 14.21 4.56
N SER A 200 -52.14 14.52 5.45
CA SER A 200 -50.98 15.42 5.18
C SER A 200 -50.06 14.94 4.06
N TRP A 201 -50.02 13.62 3.81
CA TRP A 201 -49.25 12.97 2.76
C TRP A 201 -50.12 12.37 1.64
N GLY A 202 -51.38 12.80 1.55
CA GLY A 202 -52.35 12.28 0.58
C GLY A 202 -52.93 10.92 0.98
N ALA A 203 -53.62 10.26 0.05
CA ALA A 203 -54.17 8.92 0.27
C ALA A 203 -53.05 7.87 0.33
N LEU A 204 -53.28 6.81 1.13
CA LEU A 204 -52.40 5.65 1.21
C LEU A 204 -52.37 4.93 -0.13
N THR A 205 -51.29 5.17 -0.88
CA THR A 205 -50.97 4.53 -2.15
C THR A 205 -49.52 4.09 -2.09
N ASP A 206 -49.15 3.04 -2.85
CA ASP A 206 -47.79 2.50 -2.83
C ASP A 206 -46.73 3.57 -3.14
N GLU A 207 -47.05 4.48 -4.07
CA GLU A 207 -46.16 5.57 -4.46
C GLU A 207 -45.98 6.62 -3.35
N ASN A 208 -47.07 7.06 -2.71
CA ASN A 208 -46.99 8.02 -1.60
C ASN A 208 -46.30 7.39 -0.38
N TRP A 209 -46.53 6.10 -0.14
CA TRP A 209 -45.86 5.34 0.91
C TRP A 209 -44.35 5.26 0.66
N GLU A 210 -43.92 4.89 -0.55
CA GLU A 210 -42.50 4.79 -0.89
C GLU A 210 -41.80 6.16 -0.80
N ARG A 211 -42.45 7.25 -1.24
CA ARG A 211 -41.92 8.62 -1.07
C ARG A 211 -41.81 9.02 0.40
N PHE A 212 -42.78 8.65 1.22
CA PHE A 212 -42.78 8.93 2.65
C PHE A 212 -41.63 8.22 3.37
N VAL A 213 -41.45 6.94 3.10
CA VAL A 213 -40.42 6.10 3.75
C VAL A 213 -39.00 6.47 3.28
N LYS A 214 -38.82 6.92 2.04
CA LYS A 214 -37.52 7.40 1.53
C LYS A 214 -37.11 8.77 2.05
N ASN A 215 -38.03 9.55 2.63
CA ASN A 215 -37.71 10.87 3.17
C ASN A 215 -36.99 10.71 4.53
N ASP A 216 -35.74 11.17 4.58
CA ASP A 216 -34.86 11.13 5.75
C ASP A 216 -35.41 11.93 6.94
N SER A 217 -36.26 12.94 6.71
CA SER A 217 -36.94 13.71 7.75
C SER A 217 -37.96 12.89 8.56
N ASN A 218 -38.40 11.75 8.02
CA ASN A 218 -39.31 10.83 8.68
C ASN A 218 -38.60 9.71 9.45
N TRP A 219 -37.27 9.65 9.37
CA TRP A 219 -36.47 8.67 10.08
C TRP A 219 -36.21 9.13 11.51
N PHE A 220 -36.18 8.19 12.44
CA PHE A 220 -35.84 8.46 13.83
C PHE A 220 -34.33 8.69 13.97
N GLY A 221 -33.91 9.85 14.47
CA GLY A 221 -32.51 10.17 14.71
C GLY A 221 -32.14 11.62 14.40
N SER A 222 -30.85 11.91 14.45
CA SER A 222 -30.25 13.19 14.02
C SER A 222 -29.46 12.96 12.73
N GLU A 223 -29.22 14.01 11.93
CA GLU A 223 -28.71 13.98 10.53
C GLU A 223 -27.53 13.04 10.25
N ASN A 224 -26.72 12.68 11.26
CA ASN A 224 -25.56 11.79 11.10
C ASN A 224 -25.62 10.48 11.91
N ALA A 225 -26.68 10.22 12.68
CA ALA A 225 -26.81 9.04 13.53
C ALA A 225 -28.24 8.52 13.55
N TYR A 226 -28.52 7.56 12.67
CA TYR A 226 -29.77 6.80 12.67
C TYR A 226 -29.55 5.45 13.36
N PRO A 227 -30.12 5.24 14.56
CA PRO A 227 -29.99 3.97 15.27
C PRO A 227 -30.58 2.82 14.45
N LEU A 228 -29.98 1.65 14.59
CA LEU A 228 -30.51 0.41 14.04
C LEU A 228 -31.65 -0.09 14.93
N CYS A 229 -32.61 -0.76 14.31
CA CYS A 229 -33.72 -1.40 14.99
C CYS A 229 -33.86 -2.84 14.51
N GLY A 230 -34.57 -3.68 15.26
CA GLY A 230 -34.95 -5.01 14.81
C GLY A 230 -36.29 -5.44 15.39
N ASN A 231 -36.98 -6.35 14.71
CA ASN A 231 -38.30 -6.84 15.13
C ASN A 231 -38.21 -8.05 16.08
N SER A 232 -36.99 -8.50 16.41
CA SER A 232 -36.74 -9.58 17.36
C SER A 232 -36.76 -9.06 18.80
N SER A 233 -37.21 -9.88 19.75
CA SER A 233 -37.42 -9.49 21.15
C SER A 233 -36.17 -9.02 21.91
N GLY A 234 -34.97 -9.29 21.40
CA GLY A 234 -33.70 -8.81 21.97
C GLY A 234 -33.03 -7.67 21.18
N ALA A 235 -33.63 -7.24 20.07
CA ALA A 235 -33.09 -6.15 19.24
C ALA A 235 -33.54 -4.77 19.75
N GLY A 236 -32.88 -3.71 19.27
CA GLY A 236 -33.29 -2.34 19.55
C GLY A 236 -34.71 -2.07 19.05
N GLY A 237 -35.59 -1.66 19.96
CA GLY A 237 -36.96 -1.25 19.63
C GLY A 237 -37.03 0.17 19.10
N CYS A 238 -38.14 0.50 18.44
CA CYS A 238 -38.48 1.87 18.05
C CYS A 238 -39.44 2.52 19.05
N ASP A 239 -39.40 3.85 19.14
CA ASP A 239 -40.35 4.64 19.94
C ASP A 239 -41.79 4.55 19.41
N GLU A 240 -42.76 4.96 20.24
CA GLU A 240 -44.18 4.98 19.86
C GLU A 240 -44.42 5.81 18.59
N GLY A 241 -45.18 5.25 17.65
CA GLY A 241 -45.45 5.87 16.35
C GLY A 241 -44.37 5.65 15.28
N TYR A 242 -43.32 4.87 15.57
CA TYR A 242 -42.33 4.42 14.59
C TYR A 242 -42.45 2.92 14.34
N ILE A 243 -42.06 2.50 13.14
CA ILE A 243 -41.96 1.10 12.72
C ILE A 243 -40.56 0.83 12.18
N CYS A 244 -40.05 -0.38 12.44
CA CYS A 244 -38.75 -0.78 11.93
C CYS A 244 -38.89 -1.30 10.50
N LEU A 245 -38.19 -0.67 9.54
CA LEU A 245 -38.22 -1.05 8.13
C LEU A 245 -36.80 -1.30 7.60
N GLN A 246 -36.67 -2.35 6.80
CA GLN A 246 -35.44 -2.76 6.13
C GLN A 246 -35.36 -2.19 4.71
N GLY A 247 -34.14 -1.87 4.24
CA GLY A 247 -33.86 -1.53 2.84
C GLY A 247 -33.90 -0.05 2.50
N TYR A 248 -34.22 0.82 3.47
CA TYR A 248 -34.35 2.27 3.26
C TYR A 248 -33.19 3.06 3.84
N GLY A 249 -32.63 2.61 4.96
CA GLY A 249 -31.49 3.26 5.60
C GLY A 249 -30.19 3.07 4.83
N LYS A 250 -29.32 4.09 4.86
CA LYS A 250 -27.92 3.89 4.46
C LYS A 250 -27.23 2.98 5.47
N ASN A 251 -26.32 2.15 4.97
CA ASN A 251 -25.45 1.35 5.80
C ASN A 251 -24.57 2.26 6.71
N PRO A 252 -24.23 1.81 7.94
CA PRO A 252 -23.35 2.54 8.84
C PRO A 252 -21.97 2.86 8.24
N ASP A 253 -21.24 3.76 8.90
CA ASP A 253 -19.86 4.14 8.53
C ASP A 253 -19.73 4.55 7.06
N TYR A 254 -20.56 5.50 6.60
CA TYR A 254 -20.61 5.95 5.20
C TYR A 254 -20.90 4.84 4.17
N GLY A 255 -21.49 3.73 4.64
CA GLY A 255 -21.82 2.58 3.82
C GLY A 255 -20.72 1.53 3.69
N TYR A 256 -19.60 1.70 4.42
CA TYR A 256 -18.50 0.73 4.42
C TYR A 256 -18.79 -0.52 5.26
N THR A 257 -19.65 -0.40 6.28
CA THR A 257 -20.00 -1.51 7.15
C THR A 257 -21.31 -2.16 6.68
N SER A 258 -21.21 -3.29 5.97
CA SER A 258 -22.37 -4.02 5.45
C SER A 258 -22.10 -5.51 5.19
N PHE A 259 -23.17 -6.29 5.01
CA PHE A 259 -23.13 -7.69 4.56
C PHE A 259 -23.90 -7.91 3.25
N ASP A 260 -24.19 -6.83 2.51
CA ASP A 260 -25.07 -6.87 1.32
C ASP A 260 -24.36 -7.45 0.09
N SER A 261 -23.03 -7.38 0.05
CA SER A 261 -22.21 -7.92 -1.02
C SER A 261 -21.06 -8.74 -0.45
N PHE A 262 -20.56 -9.71 -1.23
CA PHE A 262 -19.50 -10.59 -0.77
C PHE A 262 -18.23 -9.82 -0.36
N GLY A 263 -17.88 -8.75 -1.07
CA GLY A 263 -16.71 -7.94 -0.77
C GLY A 263 -16.81 -7.21 0.58
N TRP A 264 -17.97 -6.61 0.87
CA TRP A 264 -18.19 -5.94 2.15
C TRP A 264 -18.32 -6.94 3.30
N ALA A 265 -19.02 -8.06 3.09
CA ALA A 265 -19.10 -9.15 4.06
C ALA A 265 -17.70 -9.72 4.39
N PHE A 266 -16.83 -9.86 3.39
CA PHE A 266 -15.45 -10.29 3.57
C PHE A 266 -14.63 -9.26 4.37
N LEU A 267 -14.78 -7.97 4.09
CA LEU A 267 -14.11 -6.91 4.84
C LEU A 267 -14.57 -6.87 6.31
N SER A 268 -15.88 -6.99 6.55
CA SER A 268 -16.48 -7.07 7.88
C SER A 268 -15.98 -8.31 8.64
N ALA A 269 -15.94 -9.48 8.00
CA ALA A 269 -15.39 -10.70 8.59
C ALA A 269 -13.89 -10.58 8.90
N PHE A 270 -13.12 -9.93 8.02
CA PHE A 270 -11.70 -9.65 8.26
C PHE A 270 -11.50 -8.71 9.45
N ARG A 271 -12.30 -7.64 9.56
CA ARG A 271 -12.31 -6.71 10.72
C ARG A 271 -12.59 -7.43 12.04
N LEU A 272 -13.54 -8.36 12.05
CA LEU A 272 -13.83 -9.19 13.23
C LEU A 272 -12.65 -10.11 13.59
N MET A 273 -11.98 -10.71 12.59
CA MET A 273 -10.81 -11.55 12.81
C MET A 273 -9.62 -10.75 13.36
N THR A 274 -9.40 -9.52 12.88
CA THR A 274 -8.32 -8.65 13.38
C THR A 274 -8.66 -7.98 14.70
N GLN A 275 -9.89 -8.12 15.19
CA GLN A 275 -10.40 -7.47 16.40
C GLN A 275 -10.25 -5.95 16.36
N ASP A 276 -10.39 -5.35 15.17
CA ASP A 276 -10.25 -3.90 15.01
C ASP A 276 -11.63 -3.22 15.11
N PHE A 277 -11.84 -2.49 16.21
CA PHE A 277 -13.12 -1.83 16.52
C PHE A 277 -14.34 -2.78 16.35
N TRP A 278 -14.15 -4.07 16.67
CA TRP A 278 -15.10 -5.14 16.39
C TRP A 278 -16.37 -5.04 17.24
N GLU A 279 -16.26 -4.43 18.43
CA GLU A 279 -17.36 -4.23 19.36
C GLU A 279 -18.47 -3.37 18.77
N ASN A 280 -18.12 -2.39 17.93
CA ASN A 280 -19.09 -1.53 17.27
C ASN A 280 -19.88 -2.32 16.21
N LEU A 281 -19.21 -3.17 15.42
CA LEU A 281 -19.89 -4.07 14.49
C LEU A 281 -20.74 -5.11 15.23
N TYR A 282 -20.22 -5.65 16.34
CA TYR A 282 -20.94 -6.61 17.16
C TYR A 282 -22.23 -6.05 17.77
N GLN A 283 -22.24 -4.77 18.16
CA GLN A 283 -23.44 -4.10 18.68
C GLN A 283 -24.46 -3.72 17.59
N GLN A 284 -24.05 -3.70 16.33
CA GLN A 284 -24.91 -3.33 15.19
C GLN A 284 -25.64 -4.53 14.58
N VAL A 285 -25.26 -5.76 14.94
CA VAL A 285 -25.75 -7.01 14.36
C VAL A 285 -26.73 -7.72 15.29
#